data_AF-A0A1C6DJK2-F1
#
_entry.id   AF-A0A1C6DJK2-F1
#
_cell.length_a   1.000
_cell.length_b   1.000
_cell.length_c   1.000
_cell.angle_alpha   90.00
_cell.angle_beta   90.00
_cell.angle_gamma   90.00
#
_symmetry.space_group_name_H-M   'P 1'
#
loop_
_entity.id
_entity.type
_entity.pdbx_description
1 polymer ?
#
loop_
_entity_poly.entity_id
_entity_poly.type
_entity_poly.pdbx_seq_one_letter_code
_entity_poly.pdbx_strand_id
1 'polypeptide(L)' 'MTKKPLVSNAKEALNQMKLEIAGELGISSSNVNGANRTSYENGVMAGSLGAMMSKKLVQMGEEQLIKEYNSKK' A
#
# COMPACT_ATOMS: atom_id res chain seq x y z
N MET A 1 10.71 -15.26 -3.73
CA MET A 1 10.44 -13.93 -3.17
C MET A 1 10.22 -14.05 -1.67
N THR A 2 10.80 -13.17 -0.85
CA THR A 2 10.62 -13.18 0.60
C THR A 2 9.28 -12.51 0.95
N LYS A 3 8.53 -13.03 1.94
CA LYS A 3 7.23 -12.47 2.38
C LYS A 3 7.37 -11.22 3.27
N LYS A 4 8.46 -10.47 3.12
CA LYS A 4 8.81 -9.35 4.00
C LYS A 4 8.89 -8.06 3.17
N PRO A 5 8.51 -6.90 3.73
CA PRO A 5 8.77 -5.62 3.09
C PRO A 5 10.26 -5.46 2.79
N LEU A 6 10.56 -4.73 1.72
CA LEU A 6 11.95 -4.41 1.34
C LEU A 6 12.69 -3.70 2.48
N VAL A 7 11.98 -2.84 3.21
CA VAL A 7 12.48 -2.10 4.36
C VAL A 7 11.84 -2.68 5.63
N SER A 8 12.64 -3.30 6.49
CA SER A 8 12.15 -4.13 7.61
C SER A 8 11.30 -3.39 8.63
N ASN A 9 11.58 -2.11 8.87
CA ASN A 9 10.81 -1.24 9.78
C ASN A 9 9.55 -0.64 9.15
N ALA A 10 9.32 -0.80 7.85
CA ALA A 10 8.16 -0.20 7.17
C ALA A 10 6.85 -1.00 7.37
N LYS A 11 6.92 -2.20 7.96
CA LYS A 11 5.77 -3.12 8.04
C LYS A 11 4.53 -2.50 8.67
N GLU A 12 4.68 -1.77 9.77
CA GLU A 12 3.55 -1.13 10.46
C GLU A 12 2.97 0.01 9.65
N ALA A 13 3.80 0.90 9.12
CA ALA A 13 3.37 1.99 8.25
C ALA A 13 2.64 1.48 6.99
N LEU A 14 3.16 0.42 6.36
CA LEU A 14 2.52 -0.21 5.20
C LEU A 14 1.19 -0.88 5.56
N ASN A 15 1.06 -1.45 6.76
CA ASN A 15 -0.21 -1.99 7.25
C ASN A 15 -1.24 -0.88 7.49
N GLN A 16 -0.83 0.27 8.03
CA GLN A 16 -1.73 1.41 8.19
C GLN A 16 -2.19 1.96 6.84
N MET A 17 -1.26 2.18 5.91
CA MET A 17 -1.58 2.60 4.54
C MET A 17 -2.54 1.61 3.85
N LYS A 18 -2.34 0.30 4.04
CA LYS A 18 -3.27 -0.72 3.53
C LYS A 18 -4.69 -0.53 4.07
N LEU A 19 -4.84 -0.27 5.37
CA LEU A 19 -6.16 -0.08 5.99
C LEU A 19 -6.82 1.24 5.57
N GLU A 20 -6.04 2.32 5.43
CA GLU A 20 -6.52 3.60 4.91
C GLU A 20 -7.08 3.44 3.49
N ILE A 21 -6.28 2.87 2.57
CA ILE A 21 -6.68 2.68 1.17
C ILE A 21 -7.83 1.67 1.06
N ALA A 22 -7.85 0.64 1.90
CA ALA A 22 -9.00 -0.26 1.98
C ALA A 22 -10.28 0.49 2.34
N GLY A 23 -10.21 1.41 3.31
CA GLY A 23 -11.32 2.29 3.68
C GLY A 23 -11.76 3.18 2.52
N GLU A 24 -10.82 3.80 1.79
CA GLU A 24 -11.10 4.62 0.60
C GLU A 24 -11.80 3.82 -0.52
N LEU A 25 -11.44 2.55 -0.70
CA LEU A 25 -12.03 1.65 -1.69
C LEU A 25 -13.33 0.98 -1.20
N GLY A 26 -13.81 1.29 0.00
CA GLY A 26 -15.01 0.66 0.59
C GLY A 26 -14.83 -0.81 0.97
N ILE A 27 -13.58 -1.28 1.11
CA ILE A 27 -13.25 -2.65 1.51
C ILE A 27 -13.31 -2.72 3.04
N SER A 28 -14.28 -3.48 3.58
CA SER A 28 -14.37 -3.71 5.03
C SER A 28 -13.08 -4.31 5.59
N SER A 29 -12.61 -3.78 6.73
CA SER A 29 -11.37 -4.19 7.40
C SER A 29 -11.30 -5.68 7.73
N SER A 30 -12.44 -6.35 7.94
CA SER A 30 -12.51 -7.80 8.17
C SER A 30 -12.20 -8.62 6.92
N ASN A 31 -12.39 -8.02 5.73
CA ASN A 31 -12.22 -8.68 4.44
C ASN A 31 -10.87 -8.38 3.78
N VAL A 32 -10.08 -7.45 4.33
CA VAL A 32 -8.78 -7.03 3.76
C VAL A 32 -7.79 -8.19 3.64
N ASN A 33 -7.87 -9.18 4.51
CA ASN A 33 -6.99 -10.35 4.48
C ASN A 33 -7.59 -11.55 3.72
N GLY A 34 -8.78 -11.41 3.12
CA GLY A 34 -9.31 -12.36 2.15
C GLY A 34 -9.76 -13.74 2.66
N ALA A 35 -9.99 -13.90 3.97
CA ALA A 35 -10.20 -15.23 4.58
C ALA A 35 -11.42 -16.02 4.06
N ASN A 36 -12.49 -15.33 3.62
CA ASN A 36 -13.78 -15.95 3.27
C ASN A 36 -14.20 -15.73 1.80
N ARG A 37 -13.28 -15.30 0.92
CA ARG A 37 -13.57 -14.97 -0.48
C ARG A 37 -12.87 -15.92 -1.43
N THR A 38 -13.38 -16.03 -2.66
CA THR A 38 -12.71 -16.80 -3.70
C THR A 38 -11.35 -16.18 -4.05
N SER A 39 -10.42 -17.00 -4.55
CA SER A 39 -9.12 -16.51 -5.01
C SER A 39 -9.23 -15.41 -6.07
N TYR A 40 -10.27 -15.47 -6.92
CA TYR A 40 -10.54 -14.45 -7.94
C TYR A 40 -10.93 -13.11 -7.31
N GLU A 41 -11.91 -13.10 -6.40
CA GLU A 41 -12.35 -11.89 -5.71
C GLU A 41 -11.21 -11.28 -4.88
N ASN A 42 -10.42 -12.12 -4.22
CA ASN A 42 -9.23 -11.70 -3.49
C ASN A 42 -8.18 -11.09 -4.44
N GLY A 43 -7.98 -11.66 -5.62
CA GLY A 43 -7.05 -11.13 -6.62
C GLY A 43 -7.46 -9.75 -7.13
N VAL A 44 -8.74 -9.56 -7.48
CA VAL A 44 -9.27 -8.27 -7.94
C VAL A 44 -9.18 -7.20 -6.85
N MET A 45 -9.57 -7.56 -5.62
CA MET A 45 -9.51 -6.65 -4.48
C MET A 45 -8.08 -6.30 -4.10
N ALA A 46 -7.21 -7.29 -3.92
CA ALA A 46 -5.81 -7.06 -3.54
C ALA A 46 -5.01 -6.37 -4.66
N GLY A 47 -5.36 -6.61 -5.92
CA GLY A 47 -4.73 -5.96 -7.08
C GLY A 47 -4.99 -4.46 -7.11
N SER A 48 -6.25 -4.05 -6.98
CA SER A 48 -6.62 -2.62 -6.95
C SER A 48 -6.04 -1.90 -5.72
N LEU A 49 -6.11 -2.54 -4.55
CA LEU A 49 -5.52 -2.02 -3.31
C LEU A 49 -3.99 -1.89 -3.42
N GLY A 50 -3.31 -2.92 -3.94
CA GLY A 50 -1.86 -2.90 -4.12
C GLY A 50 -1.39 -1.88 -5.15
N ALA A 51 -2.16 -1.66 -6.22
CA ALA A 51 -1.89 -0.63 -7.22
C ALA A 51 -1.97 0.78 -6.60
N MET A 52 -3.00 1.05 -5.80
CA MET A 52 -3.15 2.32 -5.08
C MET A 52 -2.02 2.54 -4.06
N MET A 53 -1.65 1.51 -3.29
CA MET A 53 -0.51 1.58 -2.37
C MET A 53 0.79 1.92 -3.12
N SER A 54 1.06 1.23 -4.23
CA SER A 54 2.26 1.47 -5.03
C SER A 54 2.29 2.89 -5.60
N LYS A 55 1.15 3.38 -6.11
CA LYS A 55 1.03 4.75 -6.62
C LYS A 55 1.31 5.79 -5.52
N LYS A 56 0.74 5.63 -4.32
CA LYS A 56 0.94 6.54 -3.18
C LYS A 56 2.40 6.55 -2.72
N LEU A 57 3.04 5.38 -2.65
CA LEU A 57 4.47 5.26 -2.30
C LEU A 57 5.39 5.95 -3.31
N VAL A 58 5.13 5.78 -4.61
CA VAL A 58 5.90 6.44 -5.67
C VAL A 58 5.75 7.95 -5.56
N GLN A 59 4.53 8.45 -5.43
CA GLN A 59 4.26 9.88 -5.27
C GLN A 59 5.01 10.48 -4.06
N MET A 60 4.95 9.81 -2.89
CA MET A 60 5.69 10.25 -1.70
C MET A 60 7.20 10.27 -1.93
N GLY A 61 7.72 9.30 -2.68
CA GLY A 61 9.13 9.26 -3.07
C GLY A 61 9.52 10.43 -3.97
N GLU A 62 8.72 10.72 -4.99
CA GLU A 62 8.93 11.86 -5.90
C GLU A 62 8.92 13.20 -5.13
N GLU A 63 7.94 13.41 -4.24
CA GLU A 63 7.85 14.60 -3.39
C GLU A 63 9.08 14.77 -2.49
N GLN A 64 9.58 13.68 -1.89
CA GLN A 64 10.79 13.70 -1.06
C GLN A 64 12.04 14.04 -1.89
N LEU A 65 12.20 13.46 -3.07
CA LEU A 65 13.33 13.73 -3.97
C LEU A 65 13.34 15.18 -4.44
N ILE A 66 12.18 15.74 -4.81
CA ILE A 66 12.05 17.14 -5.21
C ILE A 66 12.39 18.06 -4.04
N LYS A 67 11.89 17.75 -2.83
CA LYS A 67 12.20 18.53 -1.62
C LYS A 67 13.69 18.52 -1.32
N GLU A 68 14.33 17.36 -1.41
CA GLU A 68 15.78 17.22 -1.20
C GLU A 68 16.56 18.03 -2.24
N TYR A 69 16.19 17.94 -3.52
CA TYR A 69 16.81 18.72 -4.59
C TYR A 69 16.71 20.23 -4.34
N ASN A 70 15.53 20.73 -4.00
CA ASN A 70 15.30 22.15 -3.72
C ASN A 70 16.03 22.64 -2.48
N SER A 71 16.23 21.77 -1.47
CA SER A 71 16.95 22.13 -0.24
C SER A 71 18.46 22.27 -0.39
N LYS A 72 19.04 21.72 -1.48
CA LYS A 72 20.48 21.77 -1.78
C LYS A 72 20.87 22.93 -2.71
N LYS A 73 19.89 23.70 -3.20
CA LYS A 73 20.07 24.85 -4.08
C LYS A 73 20.04 26.15 -3.27
#